data_AF-A0A5K1BKX2-F1
#
_entry.id   AF-A0A5K1BKX2-F1
#
_cell.length_a   1.000
_cell.length_b   1.000
_cell.length_c   1.000
_cell.angle_alpha   90.00
_cell.angle_beta   90.00
_cell.angle_gamma   90.00
#
_symmetry.space_group_name_H-M   'P 1'
#
loop_
_entity.id
_entity.type
_entity.pdbx_description
1 polymer ?
#
loop_
_entity_poly.entity_id
_entity_poly.type
_entity_poly.pdbx_seq_one_letter_code
_entity_poly.pdbx_strand_id
1 'polypeptide(L)' 'ILKTGFFHADPHPGNLAVDKDGSLIYYDFGMMGEIKLFTRERLLELFYAVYEKDAKK' A
#
# COMPACT_ATOMS: atom_id res chain seq x y z
N ILE A 1 2.28 -0.46 -2.06
CA ILE A 1 2.12 -1.74 -1.31
C ILE A 1 2.25 -2.97 -2.23
N LEU A 2 1.24 -3.38 -3.00
CA LEU A 2 1.31 -4.67 -3.73
C LEU A 2 2.30 -4.70 -4.92
N LYS A 3 2.69 -3.54 -5.45
CA LYS A 3 3.72 -3.41 -6.50
C LYS A 3 5.13 -3.33 -5.93
N THR A 4 5.33 -2.49 -4.92
CA THR A 4 6.67 -2.12 -4.40
C THR A 4 7.04 -2.78 -3.09
N GLY A 5 6.09 -3.32 -2.33
CA GLY A 5 6.30 -3.74 -0.93
C GLY A 5 6.35 -2.58 0.07
N PHE A 6 6.74 -1.38 -0.38
CA PHE A 6 6.81 -0.17 0.44
C PHE A 6 5.43 0.48 0.66
N PHE A 7 5.18 0.98 1.88
CA PHE A 7 3.94 1.62 2.26
C PHE A 7 4.11 2.62 3.41
N HIS A 8 3.22 3.61 3.45
CA HIS A 8 3.03 4.50 4.60
C HIS A 8 1.90 3.93 5.45
N ALA A 9 2.19 3.55 6.69
CA ALA A 9 1.24 2.91 7.60
C ALA A 9 0.19 3.87 8.19
N ASP A 10 0.46 5.18 8.17
CA ASP A 10 -0.46 6.22 8.64
C ASP A 10 -0.40 7.47 7.72
N PRO A 11 -1.00 7.40 6.52
CA PRO A 11 -1.04 8.54 5.61
C PRO A 11 -2.07 9.57 6.09
N HIS A 12 -1.75 10.29 7.18
CA HIS A 12 -2.56 11.38 7.70
C HIS A 12 -2.58 12.56 6.70
N PRO A 13 -3.74 13.22 6.46
CA PRO A 13 -3.83 14.31 5.48
C PRO A 13 -2.82 15.46 5.71
N GLY A 14 -2.45 15.73 6.96
CA GLY A 14 -1.44 16.74 7.30
C GLY A 14 -0.01 16.42 6.85
N ASN A 15 0.28 15.17 6.49
CA ASN A 15 1.60 14.72 6.02
C ASN A 15 1.72 14.72 4.50
N LEU A 16 0.68 15.16 3.79
CA LEU A 16 0.59 15.13 2.34
C LEU A 16 0.20 16.50 1.78
N ALA A 17 0.79 16.86 0.66
CA ALA A 17 0.33 17.98 -0.16
C ALA A 17 0.41 17.62 -1.66
N VAL A 18 -0.22 18.45 -2.48
CA VAL A 18 -0.15 18.36 -3.94
C VAL A 18 0.62 19.57 -4.45
N ASP A 19 1.68 19.35 -5.22
CA ASP A 19 2.44 20.41 -5.88
C ASP A 19 1.66 20.95 -7.11
N LYS A 20 2.12 22.07 -7.66
CA LYS A 20 1.49 22.79 -8.78
C LYS A 20 1.34 21.94 -10.04
N ASP A 21 2.21 20.94 -10.22
CA ASP A 21 2.20 20.01 -11.35
C ASP A 21 1.36 18.74 -11.09
N GLY A 22 0.76 18.62 -9.89
CA GLY A 22 -0.03 17.46 -9.47
C GLY A 22 0.78 16.37 -8.75
N SER A 23 2.08 16.57 -8.54
CA SER A 23 2.92 15.64 -7.78
C SER A 23 2.54 15.61 -6.30
N LEU A 24 2.62 14.44 -5.65
CA LEU A 24 2.41 14.31 -4.21
C LEU A 24 3.69 14.65 -3.44
N ILE A 25 3.56 15.52 -2.43
CA ILE A 25 4.61 15.87 -1.48
C ILE A 25 4.35 15.11 -0.18
N TYR A 26 5.36 14.42 0.34
CA TYR A 26 5.33 13.73 1.63
C TYR A 26 6.18 14.49 2.65
N TYR A 27 5.59 14.83 3.79
CA TYR A 27 6.28 15.55 4.88
C TYR A 27 6.81 14.61 5.96
N ASP A 28 6.15 13.47 6.18
CA ASP A 28 6.47 12.52 7.24
C ASP A 28 6.76 11.13 6.67
N PHE A 29 7.80 10.51 7.22
CA PHE A 29 8.28 9.17 6.87
C PHE A 29 8.43 8.27 8.11
N GLY A 30 8.01 8.72 9.29
CA GLY A 30 8.20 8.01 10.56
C GLY A 30 7.45 6.68 10.63
N MET A 31 6.33 6.55 9.93
CA MET A 31 5.51 5.33 9.83
C MET A 31 5.55 4.74 8.43
N MET A 32 6.77 4.55 7.90
CA MET A 32 7.00 3.82 6.66
C MET A 32 7.37 2.36 6.95
N GLY A 33 6.97 1.45 6.07
CA GLY A 33 7.23 0.03 6.22
C GLY A 33 7.40 -0.69 4.89
N GLU A 34 7.98 -1.89 4.97
CA GLU A 34 8.13 -2.80 3.83
C GLU A 34 7.50 -4.15 4.13
N ILE A 35 6.82 -4.70 3.12
CA ILE A 35 6.29 -6.06 3.12
C ILE A 35 7.16 -6.92 2.22
N LYS A 36 7.62 -8.06 2.75
CA LYS A 36 8.39 -9.06 1.99
C LYS A 36 7.59 -9.58 0.80
N LEU A 37 8.30 -9.96 -0.27
CA LEU A 37 7.70 -10.48 -1.50
C LEU A 37 6.70 -11.62 -1.25
N PHE A 38 7.08 -12.61 -0.44
CA PHE A 38 6.22 -13.75 -0.11
C PHE A 38 4.88 -13.31 0.50
N THR A 39 4.89 -12.39 1.46
CA THR A 39 3.66 -11.88 2.08
C THR A 39 2.82 -11.10 1.07
N ARG A 40 3.47 -10.36 0.16
CA ARG A 40 2.80 -9.60 -0.90
C ARG A 40 2.08 -10.49 -1.90
N GLU A 41 2.69 -11.61 -2.28
CA GLU A 41 2.08 -12.62 -3.16
C GLU A 41 0.84 -13.25 -2.50
N ARG A 42 0.94 -13.63 -1.22
CA ARG A 42 -0.20 -14.17 -0.46
C ARG A 42 -1.35 -13.17 -0.31
N LEU A 43 -1.05 -11.89 -0.09
CA LEU A 43 -2.06 -10.84 -0.04
C LEU A 43 -2.78 -10.68 -1.38
N LEU A 44 -2.05 -10.80 -2.49
CA LEU A 44 -2.62 -10.73 -3.84
C LEU A 44 -3.55 -11.91 -4.11
N GLU A 45 -3.13 -13.14 -3.77
CA GLU A 45 -3.97 -14.35 -3.84
C GLU A 45 -5.26 -14.18 -3.04
N LEU A 46 -5.15 -13.70 -1.81
CA LEU A 46 -6.31 -13.43 -0.93
C LEU A 46 -7.28 -12.43 -1.57
N PHE A 47 -6.78 -11.32 -2.14
CA PHE A 47 -7.64 -10.34 -2.80
C PHE A 47 -8.37 -10.93 -4.01
N TYR A 48 -7.71 -11.77 -4.80
CA TYR A 48 -8.36 -12.48 -5.90
C TYR A 48 -9.41 -13.47 -5.42
N ALA A 49 -9.12 -14.24 -4.37
CA ALA A 49 -10.07 -15.17 -3.76
C ALA A 49 -11.35 -14.44 -3.29
N VAL A 50 -11.20 -13.30 -2.62
CA VAL A 50 -12.33 -12.45 -2.18
C VAL A 50 -13.10 -11.89 -3.37
N TYR A 51 -12.40 -11.39 -4.39
CA TYR A 51 -13.01 -10.85 -5.61
C TYR A 51 -13.85 -11.91 -6.35
N GLU A 52 -13.35 -13.14 -6.44
CA GLU A 52 -14.02 -14.29 -7.05
C GLU A 52 -15.09 -14.93 -6.14
N LYS A 53 -15.16 -14.52 -4.86
CA LYS A 53 -15.98 -15.13 -3.81
C LYS A 53 -15.67 -16.62 -3.57
N ASP A 54 -14.42 -17.00 -3.74
CA ASP A 54 -13.94 -18.37 -3.50
C ASP A 54 -13.20 -18.46 -2.17
N ALA A 55 -13.85 -19.04 -1.16
CA ALA A 55 -13.27 -19.22 0.17
C ALA A 55 -12.33 -20.44 0.28
N LYS A 56 -12.18 -21.24 -0.79
CA LYS A 56 -11.35 -22.44 -0.82
C LYS A 56 -10.03 -22.25 -1.57
N LYS A 57 -9.87 -21.11 -2.24
CA LYS A 57 -8.64 -20.69 -2.92
C LYS A 57 -7.56 -20.36 -1.90
#